data_AF-A0A9P7CU60-F1
#
_entry.id   AF-A0A9P7CU60-F1
#
_cell.length_a   1.000
_cell.length_b   1.000
_cell.length_c   1.000
_cell.angle_alpha   90.00
_cell.angle_beta   90.00
_cell.angle_gamma   90.00
#
_symmetry.space_group_name_H-M   'P 1'
#
loop_
_entity.id
_entity.type
_entity.pdbx_description
1 polymer ?
#
loop_
_entity_poly.entity_id
_entity_poly.type
_entity_poly.pdbx_seq_one_letter_code
_entity_poly.pdbx_strand_id
1 'polypeptide(L)'
;MRSTSISFTKFKECLNQWIQLSKKGEQCLSQQVLGQPTTDLEQIISQIKQVLDTMFEEYTNAVSHLNLKETLESYDDNSNSIPEELTLMRYCVAMYNQEYMVKECICGVASSEGFTTQQHLAGSVALWKSESYLDEEIQQKIKQL
;
A
#
# COMPACT_ATOMS: atom_id res chain seq x y z
N MET A 1 7.49 26.83 -22.11
CA MET A 1 7.19 26.43 -20.72
C MET A 1 8.04 25.21 -20.42
N ARG A 2 8.90 25.24 -19.39
CA ARG A 2 9.66 24.06 -18.98
C ARG A 2 8.69 23.09 -18.32
N SER A 3 8.48 21.91 -18.91
CA SER A 3 7.76 20.83 -18.23
C SER A 3 8.62 20.36 -17.07
N THR A 4 8.27 20.75 -15.85
CA THR A 4 8.87 20.20 -14.64
C THR A 4 8.37 18.76 -14.51
N SER A 5 9.15 17.82 -15.05
CA SER A 5 8.88 16.39 -14.96
C SER A 5 9.20 15.92 -13.54
N ILE A 6 8.18 15.40 -12.84
CA ILE A 6 8.37 14.64 -11.61
C ILE A 6 8.93 13.27 -12.00
N SER A 7 9.95 12.80 -11.28
CA SER A 7 10.46 11.44 -11.44
C SER A 7 9.64 10.48 -10.59
N PHE A 8 9.11 9.42 -11.22
CA PHE A 8 8.30 8.39 -10.54
C PHE A 8 9.07 7.12 -10.20
N THR A 9 10.39 7.09 -10.47
CA THR A 9 11.19 5.87 -10.34
C THR A 9 11.11 5.26 -8.94
N LYS A 10 11.33 6.07 -7.90
CA LYS A 10 11.29 5.61 -6.51
C LYS A 10 9.89 5.17 -6.08
N PHE A 11 8.84 5.87 -6.55
CA PHE A 11 7.46 5.47 -6.30
C PHE A 11 7.14 4.10 -6.92
N LYS A 12 7.57 3.84 -8.16
CA LYS A 12 7.39 2.52 -8.80
C LYS A 12 8.18 1.41 -8.12
N GLU A 13 9.39 1.71 -7.67
CA GLU A 13 10.17 0.78 -6.86
C GLU A 13 9.41 0.40 -5.59
N CYS A 14 8.75 1.36 -4.93
CA CYS A 14 7.89 1.11 -3.77
C CYS A 14 6.72 0.18 -4.13
N LEU A 15 6.05 0.38 -5.27
CA LEU A 15 4.96 -0.51 -5.72
C LEU A 15 5.45 -1.95 -5.89
N ASN A 16 6.62 -2.13 -6.52
CA ASN A 16 7.21 -3.45 -6.70
C ASN A 16 7.61 -4.08 -5.36
N GLN A 17 8.22 -3.31 -4.45
CA GLN A 17 8.58 -3.78 -3.12
C GLN A 17 7.35 -4.20 -2.32
N TRP A 18 6.26 -3.44 -2.38
CA TRP A 18 4.98 -3.79 -1.77
C TRP A 18 4.51 -5.18 -2.19
N ILE A 19 4.48 -5.45 -3.49
CA ILE A 19 4.06 -6.75 -4.04
C ILE A 19 4.93 -7.88 -3.49
N GLN A 20 6.25 -7.68 -3.42
CA GLN A 20 7.16 -8.71 -2.90
C GLN A 20 6.97 -8.96 -1.40
N LEU A 21 6.77 -7.91 -0.61
CA LEU A 21 6.50 -8.02 0.82
C LEU A 21 5.15 -8.68 1.10
N SER A 22 4.12 -8.34 0.33
CA SER A 22 2.80 -8.98 0.42
C SER A 22 2.89 -10.47 0.12
N LYS A 23 3.66 -10.89 -0.89
CA LYS A 23 3.91 -12.33 -1.17
C LYS A 23 4.64 -13.03 -0.02
N LYS A 24 5.63 -12.38 0.58
CA LYS A 24 6.34 -12.95 1.76
C LYS A 24 5.39 -13.12 2.94
N GLY A 25 4.54 -12.12 3.22
CA GLY A 25 3.57 -12.22 4.31
C GLY A 25 2.53 -13.32 4.10
N GLU A 26 2.07 -13.52 2.85
CA GLU A 26 1.22 -14.66 2.48
C GLU A 26 1.90 -16.00 2.80
N GLN A 27 3.18 -16.13 2.45
CA GLN A 27 3.96 -17.34 2.72
C GLN A 27 4.10 -17.60 4.23
N CYS A 28 4.40 -16.56 5.02
CA CYS A 28 4.47 -16.67 6.48
C CYS A 28 3.13 -17.11 7.08
N LEU A 29 2.02 -16.46 6.70
CA LEU A 29 0.69 -16.83 7.17
C LEU A 29 0.33 -18.27 6.80
N SER A 30 0.67 -18.71 5.58
CA SER A 30 0.37 -20.07 5.10
C SER A 30 1.11 -21.16 5.89
N GLN A 31 2.20 -20.82 6.58
CA GLN A 31 2.98 -21.72 7.41
C GLN A 31 2.60 -21.65 8.90
N GLN A 32 1.65 -20.79 9.27
CA GLN A 32 1.31 -20.55 10.66
C GLN A 32 0.62 -21.77 11.30
N VAL A 33 1.08 -22.10 12.51
CA VAL A 33 0.48 -23.14 13.35
C VAL A 33 -0.68 -22.56 14.14
N LEU A 34 -1.82 -23.25 14.13
CA LEU A 34 -3.02 -22.81 14.84
C LEU A 34 -2.80 -22.71 16.35
N GLY A 35 -3.37 -21.67 16.96
CA GLY A 35 -3.28 -21.37 18.39
C GLY A 35 -1.87 -21.02 18.88
N GLN A 36 -0.91 -20.83 17.98
CA GLN A 36 0.44 -20.38 18.33
C GLN A 36 0.67 -18.97 17.81
N PRO A 37 1.05 -18.03 18.70
CA PRO A 37 1.47 -16.71 18.26
C PRO A 37 2.78 -16.80 17.49
N THR A 38 2.98 -15.88 16.55
CA THR A 38 4.23 -15.71 15.80
C THR A 38 4.56 -14.23 15.61
N THR A 39 5.86 -13.93 15.63
CA THR A 39 6.40 -12.61 15.32
C THR A 39 6.93 -12.52 13.89
N ASP A 40 6.81 -13.59 13.08
CA ASP A 40 7.37 -13.65 11.73
C ASP A 40 6.82 -12.57 10.80
N LEU A 41 5.61 -12.07 11.07
CA LEU A 41 4.97 -11.00 10.32
C LEU A 41 5.42 -9.60 10.74
N GLU A 42 5.96 -9.41 11.94
CA GLU A 42 6.29 -8.08 12.48
C GLU A 42 7.33 -7.37 11.61
N GLN A 43 8.37 -8.10 11.19
CA GLN A 43 9.40 -7.57 10.31
C GLN A 43 8.84 -7.20 8.93
N ILE A 44 7.90 -7.99 8.41
CA ILE A 44 7.25 -7.74 7.12
C ILE A 44 6.38 -6.49 7.21
N ILE A 45 5.56 -6.36 8.25
CA ILE A 45 4.72 -5.18 8.49
C ILE A 45 5.57 -3.91 8.64
N SER A 46 6.66 -3.98 9.40
CA SER A 46 7.57 -2.84 9.54
C SER A 46 8.15 -2.39 8.19
N GLN A 47 8.51 -3.34 7.31
CA GLN A 47 8.97 -3.01 5.96
C GLN A 47 7.86 -2.45 5.08
N ILE A 48 6.64 -3.01 5.15
CA ILE A 48 5.48 -2.48 4.41
C ILE A 48 5.20 -1.03 4.85
N LYS A 49 5.29 -0.74 6.15
CA LYS A 49 5.13 0.63 6.67
C LYS A 49 6.20 1.58 6.12
N GLN A 50 7.46 1.17 6.08
CA GLN A 50 8.54 1.98 5.50
C GLN A 50 8.32 2.26 4.01
N VAL A 51 7.86 1.27 3.25
CA VAL A 51 7.49 1.44 1.84
C VAL A 51 6.34 2.44 1.70
N LEU A 52 5.31 2.32 2.54
CA LEU A 52 4.18 3.25 2.56
C LEU A 52 4.64 4.68 2.85
N ASP A 53 5.43 4.88 3.91
CA ASP A 53 5.94 6.20 4.30
C ASP A 53 6.76 6.82 3.17
N THR A 54 7.53 6.00 2.44
CA THR A 54 8.25 6.45 1.25
C THR A 54 7.30 6.88 0.13
N MET A 55 6.21 6.15 -0.12
CA MET A 55 5.20 6.57 -1.10
C MET A 55 4.54 7.91 -0.72
N PHE A 56 4.24 8.12 0.56
CA PHE A 56 3.72 9.39 1.07
C PHE A 56 4.73 10.53 0.91
N GLU A 57 6.01 10.29 1.17
CA GLU A 57 7.09 11.25 0.98
C GLU A 57 7.19 11.68 -0.49
N GLU A 58 7.24 10.71 -1.41
CA GLU A 58 7.30 10.98 -2.84
C GLU A 58 6.07 11.77 -3.33
N TYR A 59 4.86 11.42 -2.87
CA TYR A 59 3.65 12.19 -3.18
C TYR A 59 3.75 13.63 -2.67
N THR A 60 4.14 13.81 -1.40
CA THR A 60 4.27 15.14 -0.78
C THR A 60 5.31 16.00 -1.51
N ASN A 61 6.43 15.39 -1.89
CA ASN A 61 7.48 16.05 -2.68
C ASN A 61 6.96 16.48 -4.06
N ALA A 62 6.16 15.64 -4.71
CA ALA A 62 5.53 15.96 -5.99
C ALA A 62 4.53 17.13 -5.88
N VAL A 63 3.65 17.13 -4.88
CA VAL A 63 2.73 18.25 -4.58
C VAL A 63 3.51 19.55 -4.36
N SER A 64 4.55 19.50 -3.51
CA SER A 64 5.37 20.67 -3.20
C SER A 64 6.14 21.18 -4.42
N HIS A 65 6.68 20.30 -5.26
CA HIS A 65 7.45 20.69 -6.45
C HIS A 65 6.59 21.44 -7.46
N LEU A 66 5.30 21.08 -7.54
CA LEU A 66 4.32 21.74 -8.40
C LEU A 66 3.69 22.98 -7.76
N ASN A 67 4.07 23.34 -6.53
CA ASN A 67 3.47 24.41 -5.73
C ASN A 67 1.94 24.28 -5.59
N LEU A 68 1.45 23.04 -5.54
CA LEU A 68 0.03 22.76 -5.35
C LEU A 68 -0.31 22.83 -3.86
N LYS A 69 -1.52 23.32 -3.53
CA LYS A 69 -2.10 23.26 -2.18
C LYS A 69 -3.05 22.06 -2.05
N GLU A 70 -2.66 20.94 -2.64
CA GLU A 70 -3.43 19.70 -2.61
C GLU A 70 -3.14 18.92 -1.33
N THR A 71 -4.15 18.23 -0.81
CA THR A 71 -4.02 17.31 0.32
C THR A 71 -4.61 15.97 -0.09
N LEU A 72 -4.22 14.87 0.57
CA LEU A 72 -4.83 13.55 0.30
C LEU A 72 -6.36 13.54 0.48
N GLU A 73 -6.89 14.48 1.26
CA GLU A 73 -8.32 14.66 1.53
C GLU A 73 -9.04 15.59 0.53
N SER A 74 -8.33 16.23 -0.41
CA SER A 74 -8.96 17.13 -1.38
C SER A 74 -9.57 16.32 -2.53
N TYR A 75 -10.85 15.97 -2.39
CA TYR A 75 -11.66 15.26 -3.40
C TYR A 75 -12.19 16.16 -4.54
N ASP A 76 -11.63 17.34 -4.74
CA ASP A 76 -12.13 18.26 -5.76
C ASP A 76 -11.53 17.89 -7.14
N ASP A 77 -12.18 16.95 -7.83
CA ASP A 77 -11.86 16.46 -9.18
C ASP A 77 -11.96 17.55 -10.28
N ASN A 78 -12.39 18.76 -9.93
CA ASN A 78 -12.62 19.86 -10.87
C ASN A 78 -11.38 20.68 -11.25
N SER A 79 -10.18 20.24 -10.87
CA SER A 79 -8.97 20.97 -11.21
C SER A 79 -8.28 20.36 -12.43
N ASN A 80 -8.64 20.87 -13.62
CA ASN A 80 -7.89 20.71 -14.89
C ASN A 80 -6.40 21.15 -14.79
N SER A 81 -5.91 21.49 -13.60
CA SER A 81 -4.55 21.93 -13.28
C SER A 81 -3.70 20.89 -12.56
N ILE A 82 -4.27 19.77 -12.07
CA ILE A 82 -3.50 18.72 -11.39
C ILE A 82 -3.04 17.68 -12.43
N PRO A 83 -1.73 17.37 -12.52
CA PRO A 83 -1.23 16.32 -13.40
C PRO A 83 -1.83 14.96 -13.05
N GLU A 84 -2.20 14.17 -14.07
CA GLU A 84 -2.81 12.85 -13.90
C GLU A 84 -1.94 11.93 -13.04
N GLU A 85 -0.62 12.03 -13.18
CA GLU A 85 0.32 11.21 -12.42
C GLU A 85 0.29 11.52 -10.92
N LEU A 86 0.03 12.76 -10.53
CA LEU A 86 -0.13 13.14 -9.12
C LEU A 86 -1.44 12.58 -8.54
N THR A 87 -2.51 12.64 -9.33
CA THR A 87 -3.80 12.01 -9.00
C THR A 87 -3.64 10.50 -8.80
N LEU A 88 -2.86 9.83 -9.66
CA LEU A 88 -2.56 8.40 -9.53
C LEU A 88 -1.74 8.08 -8.27
N MET A 89 -0.72 8.89 -7.93
CA MET A 89 0.02 8.74 -6.67
C MET A 89 -0.89 8.87 -5.45
N ARG A 90 -1.79 9.86 -5.45
CA ARG A 90 -2.77 10.07 -4.37
C ARG A 90 -3.63 8.83 -4.17
N TYR A 91 -4.19 8.29 -5.25
CA TYR A 91 -5.02 7.07 -5.17
C TYR A 91 -4.24 5.86 -4.68
N CYS A 92 -3.00 5.67 -5.16
CA CYS A 92 -2.13 4.60 -4.67
C CYS A 92 -1.87 4.73 -3.17
N VAL A 93 -1.44 5.91 -2.71
CA VAL A 93 -1.09 6.15 -1.30
C VAL A 93 -2.29 5.91 -0.39
N ALA A 94 -3.46 6.46 -0.72
CA ALA A 94 -4.68 6.27 0.05
C ALA A 94 -5.07 4.79 0.15
N MET A 95 -4.98 4.08 -0.98
CA MET A 95 -5.30 2.67 -1.08
C MET A 95 -4.33 1.79 -0.27
N TYR A 96 -3.01 1.95 -0.46
CA TYR A 96 -2.02 1.17 0.27
C TYR A 96 -2.04 1.45 1.76
N ASN A 97 -2.45 2.65 2.18
CA ASN A 97 -2.69 2.95 3.58
C ASN A 97 -3.85 2.11 4.16
N GLN A 98 -4.95 1.95 3.41
CA GLN A 98 -6.05 1.08 3.84
C GLN A 98 -5.63 -0.40 3.88
N GLU A 99 -4.91 -0.85 2.86
CA GLU A 99 -4.37 -2.21 2.81
C GLU A 99 -3.41 -2.48 3.98
N TYR A 100 -2.56 -1.51 4.33
CA TYR A 100 -1.66 -1.58 5.48
C TYR A 100 -2.44 -1.81 6.78
N MET A 101 -3.49 -1.05 7.05
CA MET A 101 -4.28 -1.21 8.28
C MET A 101 -4.85 -2.63 8.43
N VAL A 102 -5.32 -3.23 7.33
CA VAL A 102 -5.81 -4.62 7.34
C VAL A 102 -4.66 -5.59 7.67
N LYS A 103 -3.49 -5.41 7.04
CA LYS A 103 -2.32 -6.25 7.26
C LYS A 103 -1.76 -6.12 8.68
N GLU A 104 -1.74 -4.90 9.22
CA GLU A 104 -1.35 -4.63 10.61
C GLU A 104 -2.29 -5.32 11.60
N CYS A 105 -3.61 -5.26 11.38
CA CYS A 105 -4.59 -5.99 12.19
C CYS A 105 -4.34 -7.51 12.17
N ILE A 106 -4.08 -8.08 10.99
CA ILE A 106 -3.76 -9.51 10.84
C ILE A 106 -2.50 -9.87 11.62
N CYS A 107 -1.46 -9.02 11.56
CA CYS A 107 -0.24 -9.20 12.34
C CYS A 107 -0.50 -9.12 13.86
N GLY A 108 -1.38 -8.23 14.31
CA GLY A 108 -1.79 -8.14 15.71
C GLY A 108 -2.46 -9.42 16.21
N VAL A 109 -3.34 -10.02 15.40
CA VAL A 109 -3.94 -11.34 15.72
C VAL A 109 -2.88 -12.44 15.75
N ALA A 110 -2.00 -12.46 14.74
CA ALA A 110 -0.97 -13.49 14.62
C ALA A 110 0.05 -13.46 15.78
N SER A 111 0.38 -12.28 16.31
CA SER A 111 1.41 -12.09 17.35
C SER A 111 0.89 -12.21 18.79
N SER A 112 -0.40 -12.03 19.02
CA SER A 112 -1.01 -12.08 20.36
C SER A 112 -1.42 -13.50 20.74
N GLU A 113 -2.49 -13.99 20.14
CA GLU A 113 -3.10 -15.29 20.45
C GLU A 113 -2.85 -16.35 19.36
N GLY A 114 -2.43 -15.91 18.18
CA GLY A 114 -2.41 -16.74 16.98
C GLY A 114 -3.82 -17.07 16.48
N PHE A 115 -3.91 -17.76 15.34
CA PHE A 115 -5.21 -18.09 14.75
C PHE A 115 -5.85 -19.31 15.42
N THR A 116 -7.01 -19.12 16.05
CA THR A 116 -7.71 -20.19 16.78
C THR A 116 -8.24 -21.30 15.89
N THR A 117 -8.66 -20.97 14.67
CA THR A 117 -9.30 -21.93 13.73
C THR A 117 -8.69 -21.81 12.34
N GLN A 118 -8.78 -22.91 11.58
CA GLN A 118 -8.36 -22.91 10.17
C GLN A 118 -9.17 -21.91 9.33
N GLN A 119 -10.43 -21.66 9.68
CA GLN A 119 -11.26 -20.67 9.00
C GLN A 119 -10.77 -19.24 9.25
N HIS A 120 -10.38 -18.91 10.49
CA HIS A 120 -9.79 -17.60 10.81
C HIS A 120 -8.47 -17.39 10.07
N LEU A 121 -7.62 -18.42 10.03
CA LEU A 121 -6.35 -18.37 9.29
C LEU A 121 -6.60 -18.18 7.79
N ALA A 122 -7.46 -19.01 7.19
CA ALA A 122 -7.77 -18.94 5.76
C ALA A 122 -8.40 -17.59 5.38
N GLY A 123 -9.30 -17.05 6.21
CA GLY A 123 -9.88 -15.73 6.02
C GLY A 123 -8.83 -14.62 6.09
N SER A 124 -7.89 -14.72 7.04
CA SER A 124 -6.79 -13.75 7.17
C SER A 124 -5.81 -13.82 6.01
N VAL A 125 -5.50 -15.02 5.50
CA VAL A 125 -4.72 -15.20 4.26
C VAL A 125 -5.45 -14.58 3.07
N ALA A 126 -6.76 -14.80 2.94
CA ALA A 126 -7.55 -14.23 1.86
C ALA A 126 -7.56 -12.69 1.90
N LEU A 127 -7.74 -12.10 3.09
CA LEU A 127 -7.66 -10.64 3.31
C LEU A 127 -6.25 -10.08 3.11
N TRP A 128 -5.22 -10.85 3.46
CA TRP A 128 -3.84 -10.46 3.19
C TRP A 128 -3.57 -10.37 1.69
N LYS A 129 -4.10 -11.33 0.92
CA LYS A 129 -3.95 -11.43 -0.53
C LYS A 129 -4.86 -10.51 -1.32
N SER A 130 -5.94 -10.02 -0.73
CA SER A 130 -6.85 -9.12 -1.45
C SER A 130 -6.05 -7.89 -1.85
N GLU A 131 -5.80 -7.77 -3.15
CA GLU A 131 -5.33 -6.52 -3.73
C GLU A 131 -6.41 -5.48 -3.44
N SER A 132 -5.97 -4.32 -3.01
CA SER A 132 -6.88 -3.25 -2.68
C SER A 132 -7.63 -2.76 -3.91
N TYR A 133 -8.93 -2.48 -3.72
CA TYR A 133 -9.92 -2.15 -4.74
C TYR A 133 -9.61 -0.82 -5.45
N LEU A 134 -8.59 -0.80 -6.30
CA LEU A 134 -8.51 0.22 -7.34
C LEU A 134 -9.42 -0.17 -8.49
N ASP A 135 -10.07 0.84 -9.07
CA ASP A 135 -10.71 0.70 -10.37
C ASP A 135 -9.70 0.06 -11.35
N GLU A 136 -10.16 -0.91 -12.16
CA GLU A 136 -9.33 -1.56 -13.17
C GLU A 136 -8.66 -0.52 -14.08
N GLU A 137 -9.32 0.62 -14.34
CA GLU A 137 -8.75 1.72 -15.09
C GLU A 137 -7.52 2.33 -14.40
N ILE A 138 -7.61 2.59 -13.09
CA ILE A 138 -6.48 3.13 -12.32
C ILE A 138 -5.35 2.11 -12.23
N GLN A 139 -5.66 0.83 -12.07
CA GLN A 139 -4.64 -0.23 -12.09
C GLN A 139 -3.92 -0.31 -13.44
N GLN A 140 -4.64 -0.15 -14.56
CA GLN A 140 -4.02 -0.10 -15.89
C GLN A 140 -3.15 1.13 -16.06
N LYS A 141 -3.60 2.30 -15.60
CA LYS A 141 -2.81 3.54 -15.64
C LYS A 141 -1.53 3.44 -14.81
N ILE A 142 -1.59 2.85 -13.62
CA ILE A 142 -0.41 2.60 -12.78
C ILE A 142 0.60 1.67 -13.47
N LYS A 143 0.12 0.65 -14.21
CA LYS A 143 0.99 -0.23 -15.00
C LYS A 143 1.64 0.46 -16.20
N GLN A 144 1.03 1.53 -16.70
CA GLN A 144 1.51 2.31 -17.84
C GLN A 144 2.44 3.46 -17.44
N LEU A 145 2.40 3.89 -16.17
CA LEU A 145 3.38 4.83 -15.61
C LEU A 145 4.78 4.31 -15.86
#